data_AF-A0A9N6Z1L3-F1
#
_entry.id   AF-A0A9N6Z1L3-F1
#
_cell.length_a   1.000
_cell.length_b   1.000
_cell.length_c   1.000
_cell.angle_alpha   90.00
_cell.angle_beta   90.00
_cell.angle_gamma   90.00
#
_symmetry.space_group_name_H-M   'P 1'
#
loop_
_entity.id
_entity.type
_entity.pdbx_description
1 polymer ?
#
loop_
_entity_poly.entity_id
_entity_poly.type
_entity_poly.pdbx_seq_one_letter_code
_entity_poly.pdbx_strand_id
1 'polypeptide(L)' 'MAEETISLDEEAYERLKSHKREGESFSDVVKRIAGERSWTEVAGILSEEEADELESLVEDGRSRSRD' A
#
# COMPACT_ATOMS: atom_id res chain seq x y z
N MET A 1 -17.01 19.41 -0.19
CA MET A 1 -16.39 18.09 -0.36
C MET A 1 -17.11 17.46 -1.54
N ALA A 2 -16.40 17.09 -2.60
CA ALA A 2 -16.99 16.28 -3.66
C ALA A 2 -17.01 14.82 -3.20
N GLU A 3 -18.16 14.15 -3.33
CA GLU A 3 -18.23 12.70 -3.18
C GLU A 3 -18.27 12.09 -4.59
N GLU A 4 -17.50 11.03 -4.78
CA GLU A 4 -17.53 10.25 -6.00
C GLU A 4 -17.80 8.79 -5.60
N THR A 5 -18.77 8.17 -6.26
CA THR A 5 -19.20 6.80 -5.97
C THR A 5 -18.58 5.88 -7.00
N ILE A 6 -17.81 4.90 -6.53
CA ILE A 6 -17.24 3.84 -7.35
C ILE A 6 -17.88 2.50 -7.00
N SER A 7 -18.09 1.65 -7.99
CA SER A 7 -18.53 0.27 -7.77
C SER A 7 -17.31 -0.60 -7.48
N LEU A 8 -17.41 -1.42 -6.43
CA LEU A 8 -16.42 -2.44 -6.09
C LEU A 8 -17.06 -3.81 -6.31
N ASP A 9 -16.30 -4.74 -6.87
CA ASP A 9 -16.67 -6.15 -6.80
C ASP A 9 -16.59 -6.66 -5.35
N GLU A 10 -17.21 -7.83 -5.11
CA GLU A 10 -17.30 -8.43 -3.77
C GLU A 10 -15.92 -8.66 -3.14
N GLU A 11 -14.95 -9.12 -3.93
CA GLU A 11 -13.59 -9.41 -3.47
C GLU A 11 -12.87 -8.12 -3.07
N ALA A 12 -12.96 -7.08 -3.89
CA ALA A 12 -12.40 -5.76 -3.59
C ALA A 12 -13.05 -5.14 -2.34
N TYR A 13 -14.37 -5.26 -2.19
CA TYR A 13 -15.08 -4.77 -1.01
C TYR A 13 -14.65 -5.48 0.27
N GLU A 14 -14.60 -6.81 0.28
CA GLU A 14 -14.18 -7.58 1.46
C GLU A 14 -12.72 -7.33 1.82
N ARG A 15 -11.82 -7.18 0.83
CA ARG A 15 -10.45 -6.71 1.07
C ARG A 15 -10.43 -5.35 1.75
N LEU A 16 -11.16 -4.37 1.21
CA LEU A 16 -11.20 -3.02 1.78
C LEU A 16 -11.75 -3.02 3.22
N LYS A 17 -12.80 -3.82 3.46
CA LYS A 17 -13.42 -4.00 4.77
C LYS A 17 -12.48 -4.66 5.77
N SER A 18 -11.71 -5.66 5.36
CA SER A 18 -10.72 -6.31 6.23
C SER A 18 -9.62 -5.36 6.72
N HIS A 19 -9.32 -4.32 5.94
CA HIS A 19 -8.35 -3.29 6.31
C HIS A 19 -8.93 -2.19 7.21
N LYS A 20 -10.25 -2.12 7.40
CA LYS A 20 -10.93 -1.06 8.16
C LYS A 20 -10.69 -1.24 9.66
N ARG A 21 -10.22 -0.18 10.32
CA ARG A 21 -10.04 -0.14 11.77
C ARG A 21 -11.34 0.30 12.47
N GLU A 22 -11.45 0.01 13.76
CA GLU A 22 -12.61 0.44 14.56
C GLU A 22 -12.73 1.98 14.54
N GLY A 23 -13.93 2.47 14.22
CA GLY A 23 -14.21 3.91 14.09
C GLY A 23 -13.72 4.59 12.80
N GLU A 24 -13.03 3.89 11.90
CA GLU A 24 -12.49 4.46 10.64
C GLU A 24 -13.56 4.47 9.53
N SER A 25 -13.67 5.53 8.71
CA SER A 25 -14.56 5.53 7.52
C SER A 25 -13.90 4.81 6.33
N PHE A 26 -14.67 4.39 5.32
CA PHE A 26 -14.08 3.80 4.11
C PHE A 26 -13.19 4.78 3.35
N SER A 27 -13.55 6.07 3.32
CA SER A 27 -12.70 7.10 2.73
C SER A 27 -11.37 7.25 3.47
N ASP A 28 -11.34 7.06 4.79
CA ASP A 28 -10.10 7.10 5.57
C ASP A 28 -9.22 5.88 5.27
N VAL A 29 -9.82 4.70 5.15
CA VAL A 29 -9.10 3.49 4.72
C VAL A 29 -8.45 3.70 3.36
N VAL A 30 -9.21 4.19 2.38
CA VAL A 30 -8.70 4.46 1.03
C VAL A 30 -7.57 5.47 1.08
N LYS A 31 -7.72 6.59 1.79
CA LYS A 31 -6.65 7.59 1.94
C LYS A 31 -5.41 7.06 2.65
N ARG A 32 -5.56 6.11 3.57
CA ARG A 32 -4.43 5.48 4.28
C ARG A 32 -3.70 4.46 3.40
N ILE A 33 -4.43 3.69 2.61
CA ILE A 33 -3.85 2.67 1.71
C ILE A 33 -3.24 3.33 0.47
N ALA A 34 -3.97 4.28 -0.13
CA ALA A 34 -3.54 5.01 -1.32
C ALA A 34 -2.69 6.25 -0.99
N GLY A 35 -2.58 6.60 0.29
CA GLY A 35 -1.78 7.72 0.75
C GLY A 35 -0.29 7.44 0.58
N GLU A 36 0.45 8.48 0.21
CA GLU A 36 1.90 8.45 0.15
C GLU A 36 2.44 8.36 1.58
N ARG A 37 2.77 7.14 2.05
CA ARG A 37 3.62 6.99 3.23
C ARG A 37 5.01 7.41 2.82
N SER A 38 5.60 8.37 3.53
CA SER A 38 6.93 8.85 3.20
C SER A 38 7.93 7.73 3.52
N TRP A 39 8.64 7.23 2.50
CA TRP A 39 9.74 6.28 2.69
C TRP A 39 10.84 6.84 3.62
N THR A 40 10.89 8.16 3.79
CA THR A 40 11.78 8.81 4.74
C THR A 40 11.46 8.45 6.20
N GLU A 41 10.22 8.06 6.54
CA GLU A 41 9.86 7.62 7.90
C GLU A 41 10.51 6.30 8.31
N VAL A 42 11.00 5.52 7.35
CA VAL A 42 11.70 4.23 7.57
C VAL A 42 13.20 4.31 7.26
N ALA A 43 13.71 5.51 6.96
CA ALA A 43 15.13 5.72 6.68
C ALA A 43 16.00 5.39 7.91
N GLY A 44 17.06 4.62 7.71
CA GLY A 44 18.00 4.23 8.76
C GLY A 44 17.63 2.97 9.55
N ILE A 45 16.57 2.24 9.16
CA ILE A 45 16.23 0.93 9.75
C ILE A 45 17.13 -0.18 9.22
N LEU A 46 17.51 -0.12 7.95
CA LEU A 46 18.36 -1.10 7.27
C LEU A 46 19.80 -0.59 7.20
N SER A 47 20.77 -1.49 7.32
CA SER A 47 22.15 -1.24 6.89
C SER A 47 22.23 -1.07 5.37
N GLU A 48 23.35 -0.54 4.86
CA GLU A 48 23.57 -0.39 3.41
C GLU A 48 23.46 -1.75 2.69
N GLU A 49 24.06 -2.80 3.26
CA GLU A 49 24.02 -4.16 2.70
C GLU A 49 22.59 -4.73 2.65
N GLU A 50 21.79 -4.55 3.71
CA GLU A 50 20.39 -4.98 3.74
C GLU A 50 19.51 -4.17 2.79
N ALA A 51 19.83 -2.89 2.57
CA ALA A 51 19.13 -2.04 1.62
C ALA A 51 19.40 -2.48 0.18
N ASP A 52 20.66 -2.78 -0.16
CA ASP A 52 21.06 -3.29 -1.47
C ASP A 52 20.40 -4.65 -1.78
N GLU A 53 20.34 -5.56 -0.78
CA GLU A 53 19.65 -6.85 -0.94
C GLU A 53 18.15 -6.66 -1.20
N LEU A 54 17.49 -5.78 -0.44
CA LEU A 54 16.07 -5.48 -0.63
C LEU A 54 15.80 -4.86 -2.01
N GLU A 55 16.67 -3.96 -2.47
CA GLU A 55 16.57 -3.35 -3.79
C GLU A 55 16.58 -4.42 -4.89
N SER A 56 17.57 -5.34 -4.85
CA SER A 56 17.66 -6.45 -5.80
C SER A 56 16.40 -7.33 -5.81
N LEU A 57 15.87 -7.67 -4.64
CA LEU A 57 14.65 -8.50 -4.54
C LEU A 57 13.42 -7.81 -5.12
N VAL A 58 13.30 -6.48 -4.95
CA VAL A 58 12.20 -5.69 -5.51
C VAL A 58 12.32 -5.59 -7.03
N GLU A 59 13.53 -5.39 -7.57
CA GLU A 59 13.79 -5.38 -9.01
C GLU A 59 13.41 -6.73 -9.66
N ASP A 60 13.84 -7.83 -9.05
CA ASP A 60 13.48 -9.20 -9.47
C ASP A 60 11.97 -9.45 -9.40
N GLY A 61 11.29 -8.89 -8.41
CA GLY A 61 9.82 -8.97 -8.33
C GLY A 61 9.12 -8.24 -9.46
N ARG A 62 9.64 -7.07 -9.85
CA ARG A 62 9.07 -6.22 -10.91
C ARG A 62 9.30 -6.77 -12.30
N SER A 63 10.46 -7.36 -12.56
CA SER A 63 10.74 -8.03 -13.84
C SER A 63 9.73 -9.17 -14.06
N ARG A 64 9.58 -10.07 -13.08
CA ARG A 64 8.60 -11.18 -13.13
C ARG A 64 7.14 -10.77 -13.32
N SER A 65 6.76 -9.57 -12.90
CA SER A 65 5.38 -9.09 -13.02
C SER A 65 5.09 -8.42 -14.37
N ARG A 66 6.13 -8.16 -15.18
CA ARG A 66 6.04 -7.52 -16.49
C ARG A 66 6.04 -8.52 -17.65
N ASP A 67 6.51 -9.75 -17.42
CA ASP A 67 6.39 -10.91 -18.31
C ASP A 67 5.01 -11.58 -18.20
#